data_AF-A0A0B1SDH4-F1
#
_entry.id   AF-A0A0B1SDH4-F1
#
_cell.length_a   1.000
_cell.length_b   1.000
_cell.length_c   1.000
_cell.angle_alpha   90.00
_cell.angle_beta   90.00
_cell.angle_gamma   90.00
#
_symmetry.space_group_name_H-M   'P 1'
#
loop_
_entity.id
_entity.type
_entity.pdbx_description
1 polymer ?
#
loop_
_entity_poly.entity_id
_entity_poly.type
_entity_poly.pdbx_seq_one_letter_code
_entity_poly.pdbx_strand_id
1 'polypeptide(L)'
;MSQTKIVFLGAGAAGLGIAELCVAQMMKEGISREAAEANIFLLNSKGLITKEKAVNLKPLAQRFAKDLPFTSSLLEVVKMVKPNALLGLSTISGAFSPEILKEMAKINPRLSTISGAFSPEILKEMAKINPRPIIFALSNPTIKAECTAEDAYHYTNGSVLFASGSPFDNVEMNGKLYKPGQGNNSYIFPGVALGAILFKARKIPQEAFLIAARVRSVTYIQE
;
A
#
# COMPACT_ATOMS: atom_id res chain seq x y z
N MET A 1 -1.33 -5.73 11.73
CA MET A 1 -0.16 -5.30 10.92
C MET A 1 1.18 -5.84 11.42
N SER A 2 1.36 -6.18 12.70
CA SER A 2 2.63 -6.57 13.32
C SER A 2 3.33 -7.77 12.68
N GLN A 3 2.60 -8.62 11.94
CA GLN A 3 3.13 -9.78 11.21
C GLN A 3 3.32 -9.53 9.71
N THR A 4 3.10 -8.31 9.22
CA THR A 4 3.04 -7.98 7.79
C THR A 4 4.37 -7.40 7.32
N LYS A 5 5.03 -8.06 6.36
CA LYS A 5 6.15 -7.47 5.61
C LYS A 5 5.63 -6.60 4.47
N ILE A 6 6.12 -5.38 4.34
CA ILE A 6 5.64 -4.43 3.32
C ILE A 6 6.82 -3.92 2.53
N VAL A 7 6.76 -4.07 1.20
CA VAL A 7 7.70 -3.44 0.27
C VAL A 7 7.08 -2.18 -0.30
N PHE A 8 7.83 -1.08 -0.29
CA PHE A 8 7.44 0.21 -0.83
C PHE A 8 8.36 0.54 -2.00
N LEU A 9 7.80 0.68 -3.20
CA LEU A 9 8.50 1.26 -4.32
C LEU A 9 8.29 2.78 -4.29
N GLY A 10 9.29 3.52 -3.80
CA GLY A 10 9.23 4.95 -3.63
C GLY A 10 9.53 5.34 -2.18
N ALA A 11 10.77 5.80 -1.92
CA ALA A 11 11.22 6.30 -0.63
C ALA A 11 11.21 7.84 -0.55
N GLY A 12 10.23 8.48 -1.21
CA GLY A 12 9.98 9.92 -1.12
C GLY A 12 9.24 10.31 0.15
N ALA A 13 8.74 11.55 0.23
CA ALA A 13 8.00 12.04 1.40
C ALA A 13 6.77 11.18 1.73
N ALA A 14 5.98 10.81 0.72
CA ALA A 14 4.80 9.97 0.89
C ALA A 14 5.16 8.56 1.39
N GLY A 15 6.13 7.90 0.75
CA GLY A 15 6.57 6.56 1.15
C GLY A 15 7.14 6.49 2.55
N LEU A 16 7.99 7.44 2.92
CA LEU A 16 8.54 7.51 4.27
C LEU A 16 7.44 7.84 5.31
N GLY A 17 6.49 8.72 4.98
CA GLY A 17 5.38 9.06 5.87
C GLY A 17 4.44 7.89 6.13
N ILE A 18 4.07 7.14 5.08
CA ILE A 18 3.23 5.94 5.22
C ILE A 18 4.00 4.84 5.96
N ALA A 19 5.29 4.63 5.65
CA ALA A 19 6.14 3.68 6.36
C ALA A 19 6.18 3.97 7.88
N GLU A 20 6.36 5.24 8.29
CA GLU A 20 6.33 5.61 9.71
C GLU A 20 4.96 5.37 10.36
N LEU A 21 3.86 5.60 9.65
CA LEU A 21 2.51 5.28 10.15
C LEU A 21 2.32 3.76 10.31
N CYS A 22 2.83 2.96 9.38
CA CYS A 22 2.83 1.50 9.50
C CYS A 22 3.62 1.05 10.73
N VAL A 23 4.82 1.61 10.95
CA VAL A 23 5.64 1.31 12.13
C VAL A 23 4.90 1.68 13.41
N ALA A 24 4.33 2.87 13.49
CA ALA A 24 3.61 3.32 14.68
C ALA A 24 2.37 2.45 14.97
N GLN A 25 1.64 2.01 13.94
CA GLN A 25 0.54 1.06 14.11
C GLN A 25 1.02 -0.33 14.54
N MET A 26 2.12 -0.84 13.99
CA MET A 26 2.71 -2.11 14.43
C MET A 26 3.17 -2.04 15.90
N MET A 27 3.74 -0.91 16.33
CA MET A 27 4.12 -0.70 17.73
C MET A 27 2.91 -0.68 18.67
N LYS A 28 1.78 -0.08 18.24
CA LYS A 28 0.52 -0.15 18.98
C LYS A 28 -0.04 -1.57 19.10
N GLU A 29 0.33 -2.47 18.20
CA GLU A 29 -0.02 -3.89 18.27
C GLU A 29 0.97 -4.71 19.14
N GLY A 30 1.94 -4.04 19.77
CA GLY A 30 2.77 -4.61 20.84
C GLY A 30 4.19 -5.00 20.45
N ILE A 31 4.63 -4.79 19.21
CA ILE A 31 6.02 -5.09 18.80
C ILE A 31 6.95 -3.88 18.98
N SER A 32 8.25 -4.14 19.12
CA SER A 32 9.24 -3.07 19.23
C SER A 32 9.35 -2.27 17.92
N ARG A 33 9.91 -1.06 18.01
CA ARG A 33 10.16 -0.22 16.83
C ARG A 33 11.11 -0.90 15.86
N GLU A 34 12.16 -1.54 16.37
CA GLU A 34 13.16 -2.26 15.57
C GLU A 34 12.51 -3.43 14.82
N ALA A 35 11.65 -4.18 15.50
CA ALA A 35 10.89 -5.27 14.87
C ALA A 35 9.91 -4.76 13.81
N ALA A 36 9.25 -3.62 14.06
CA ALA A 36 8.36 -3.00 13.09
C ALA A 36 9.12 -2.46 11.86
N GLU A 37 10.23 -1.75 12.07
CA GLU A 37 11.11 -1.26 11.00
C GLU A 37 11.71 -2.43 10.20
N ALA A 38 12.02 -3.56 10.84
CA ALA A 38 12.48 -4.78 10.18
C ALA A 38 11.48 -5.31 9.13
N ASN A 39 10.18 -5.11 9.35
CA ASN A 39 9.12 -5.52 8.42
C ASN A 39 8.88 -4.57 7.24
N ILE A 40 9.51 -3.39 7.22
CA ILE A 40 9.31 -2.38 6.17
C ILE A 40 10.52 -2.29 5.25
N PHE A 41 10.31 -2.45 3.94
CA PHE A 41 11.36 -2.46 2.92
C PHE A 41 11.12 -1.33 1.93
N LEU A 42 12.10 -0.45 1.71
CA LEU A 42 11.97 0.71 0.83
C LEU A 42 12.92 0.61 -0.35
N LEU A 43 12.41 0.85 -1.55
CA LEU A 43 13.19 1.10 -2.75
C LEU A 43 13.09 2.58 -3.14
N ASN A 44 14.23 3.17 -3.50
CA ASN A 44 14.29 4.50 -4.11
C ASN A 44 14.62 4.38 -5.62
N SER A 45 14.92 5.50 -6.29
CA SER A 45 15.27 5.49 -7.72
C SER A 45 16.53 4.70 -8.06
N LYS A 46 17.40 4.40 -7.09
CA LYS A 46 18.61 3.58 -7.27
C LYS A 46 18.38 2.10 -6.97
N GLY A 47 17.40 1.76 -6.14
CA GLY A 47 17.11 0.38 -5.73
C GLY A 47 16.76 0.25 -4.25
N LEU A 48 16.89 -0.97 -3.72
CA LEU A 48 16.67 -1.27 -2.31
C LEU A 48 17.60 -0.44 -1.42
N ILE A 49 17.04 0.17 -0.38
CA ILE A 49 17.83 0.87 0.64
C ILE A 49 18.50 -0.17 1.54
N THR A 50 19.79 -0.42 1.29
CA THR A 50 20.62 -1.28 2.12
C THR A 50 21.49 -0.45 3.07
N LYS A 51 22.01 -1.06 4.15
CA LYS A 51 22.91 -0.37 5.10
C LYS A 51 24.10 0.28 4.39
N GLU A 52 24.67 -0.40 3.39
CA GLU A 52 25.78 0.10 2.57
C GLU A 52 25.39 1.35 1.77
N LYS A 53 24.20 1.40 1.17
CA LYS A 53 23.75 2.51 0.33
C LYS A 53 23.07 3.64 1.10
N ALA A 54 22.73 3.43 2.37
CA ALA A 54 21.96 4.37 3.17
C ALA A 54 22.77 5.54 3.74
N VAL A 55 24.11 5.47 3.77
CA VAL A 55 25.00 6.43 4.46
C VAL A 55 24.70 7.90 4.11
N ASN A 56 24.35 8.18 2.86
CA ASN A 56 24.08 9.54 2.36
C ASN A 56 22.58 9.88 2.26
N LEU A 57 21.69 9.04 2.79
CA LEU A 57 20.25 9.29 2.78
C LEU A 57 19.81 10.10 4.00
N LYS A 58 18.59 10.64 3.96
CA LYS A 58 17.99 11.32 5.12
C LYS A 58 17.91 10.36 6.32
N PRO A 59 18.08 10.84 7.58
CA PRO A 59 18.04 9.99 8.77
C PRO A 59 16.83 9.05 8.83
N LEU A 60 15.65 9.55 8.41
CA LEU A 60 14.43 8.74 8.37
C LEU A 60 14.54 7.54 7.42
N ALA A 61 15.12 7.73 6.23
CA ALA A 61 15.31 6.65 5.27
C ALA A 61 16.38 5.65 5.73
N GLN A 62 17.39 6.10 6.47
CA GLN A 62 18.44 5.24 7.02
C GLN A 62 17.90 4.20 8.00
N ARG A 63 16.84 4.55 8.77
CA ARG A 63 16.20 3.63 9.72
C ARG A 63 15.60 2.39 9.07
N PHE A 64 15.20 2.52 7.81
CA PHE A 64 14.65 1.41 7.03
C PHE A 64 15.70 0.63 6.23
N ALA A 65 16.99 0.95 6.40
CA ALA A 65 18.06 0.32 5.66
C ALA A 65 18.21 -1.17 6.02
N LYS A 66 18.32 -2.01 5.00
CA LYS A 66 18.36 -3.47 5.16
C LYS A 66 19.76 -4.03 5.07
N ASP A 67 19.98 -5.08 5.84
CA ASP A 67 21.16 -5.93 5.73
C ASP A 67 20.88 -7.03 4.70
N LEU A 68 20.74 -6.62 3.45
CA LEU A 68 20.40 -7.48 2.32
C LEU A 68 21.30 -7.12 1.13
N PRO A 69 21.54 -8.04 0.19
CA PRO A 69 22.21 -7.73 -1.06
C PRO A 69 21.53 -6.56 -1.76
N PHE A 70 22.33 -5.62 -2.25
CA PHE A 70 21.81 -4.53 -3.05
C PHE A 70 21.25 -5.06 -4.38
N THR A 71 20.06 -4.59 -4.73
CA THR A 71 19.47 -4.80 -6.05
C THR A 71 18.62 -3.58 -6.42
N SER A 72 18.62 -3.26 -7.71
CA SER A 72 17.69 -2.28 -8.31
C SER A 72 16.40 -2.95 -8.79
N SER A 73 16.36 -4.29 -8.85
CA SER A 73 15.22 -5.05 -9.34
C SER A 73 14.20 -5.27 -8.23
N LEU A 74 13.01 -4.70 -8.41
CA LEU A 74 11.91 -4.96 -7.51
C LEU A 74 11.50 -6.44 -7.48
N LEU A 75 11.60 -7.14 -8.61
CA LEU A 75 11.31 -8.58 -8.68
C LEU A 75 12.23 -9.39 -7.77
N GLU A 76 13.51 -9.06 -7.74
CA GLU A 76 14.47 -9.72 -6.85
C GLU A 76 14.17 -9.43 -5.38
N VAL A 77 13.82 -8.18 -5.05
CA VAL A 77 13.38 -7.83 -3.69
C VAL A 77 12.15 -8.64 -3.30
N VAL A 78 11.16 -8.76 -4.18
CA VAL A 78 9.95 -9.56 -3.94
C VAL A 78 10.29 -11.02 -3.65
N LYS A 79 11.13 -11.65 -4.49
CA LYS A 79 11.57 -13.05 -4.30
C LYS A 79 12.33 -13.25 -2.98
N MET A 80 13.18 -12.30 -2.63
CA MET A 80 14.04 -12.35 -1.44
C MET A 80 13.25 -12.10 -0.15
N VAL A 81 12.43 -11.04 -0.13
CA VAL A 81 11.71 -10.58 1.07
C VAL A 81 10.45 -11.40 1.33
N LYS A 82 9.81 -11.86 0.25
CA LYS A 82 8.50 -12.50 0.26
C LYS A 82 7.45 -11.64 1.01
N PRO A 83 7.16 -10.42 0.52
CA PRO A 83 6.34 -9.48 1.28
C PRO A 83 4.85 -9.83 1.25
N ASN A 84 4.12 -9.35 2.25
CA ASN A 84 2.66 -9.46 2.35
C ASN A 84 1.92 -8.29 1.68
N ALA A 85 2.62 -7.20 1.40
CA ALA A 85 2.05 -6.09 0.67
C ALA A 85 3.17 -5.41 -0.12
N LEU A 86 2.79 -4.88 -1.27
CA LEU A 86 3.65 -4.09 -2.11
C LEU A 86 2.95 -2.74 -2.32
N LEU A 87 3.66 -1.62 -2.22
CA LEU A 87 3.07 -0.29 -2.26
C LEU A 87 3.82 0.59 -3.25
N GLY A 88 3.11 1.01 -4.27
CA GLY A 88 3.56 1.92 -5.31
C GLY A 88 3.42 3.36 -4.93
N LEU A 89 4.53 4.00 -4.59
CA LEU A 89 4.59 5.43 -4.25
C LEU A 89 5.70 6.12 -5.05
N SER A 90 6.02 5.55 -6.21
CA SER A 90 6.90 6.13 -7.22
C SER A 90 6.04 6.72 -8.33
N THR A 91 6.50 7.80 -8.95
CA THR A 91 5.84 8.39 -10.12
C THR A 91 6.09 7.58 -11.40
N ILE A 92 6.49 6.31 -11.28
CA ILE A 92 6.93 5.46 -12.38
C ILE A 92 5.77 4.53 -12.75
N SER A 93 5.19 4.75 -13.93
CA SER A 93 4.18 3.84 -14.49
C SER A 93 4.81 2.50 -14.87
N GLY A 94 4.06 1.39 -14.71
CA GLY A 94 4.51 0.06 -15.13
C GLY A 94 5.62 -0.56 -14.30
N ALA A 95 5.97 0.00 -13.14
CA ALA A 95 7.07 -0.53 -12.33
C ALA A 95 6.76 -1.88 -11.65
N PHE A 96 5.50 -2.31 -11.64
CA PHE A 96 5.12 -3.68 -11.29
C PHE A 96 4.79 -4.46 -12.56
N SER A 97 5.78 -5.16 -13.09
CA SER A 97 5.60 -6.00 -14.26
C SER A 97 4.67 -7.19 -13.97
N PRO A 98 4.09 -7.82 -15.01
CA PRO A 98 3.32 -9.06 -14.85
C PRO A 98 4.07 -10.16 -14.10
N GLU A 99 5.39 -10.22 -14.24
CA GLU A 99 6.24 -11.16 -13.53
C GLU A 99 6.28 -10.89 -12.02
N ILE A 100 6.42 -9.61 -11.62
CA ILE A 100 6.39 -9.19 -10.21
C ILE A 100 5.06 -9.57 -9.58
N LEU A 101 3.96 -9.33 -10.29
CA LEU A 101 2.64 -9.59 -9.73
C LEU A 101 2.31 -11.08 -9.69
N LYS A 102 2.73 -11.87 -10.69
CA LYS A 102 2.68 -13.34 -10.63
C LYS A 102 3.48 -13.87 -9.45
N GLU A 103 4.67 -13.34 -9.21
CA GLU A 103 5.51 -13.78 -8.10
C GLU A 103 4.91 -13.39 -6.75
N MET A 104 4.38 -12.17 -6.64
CA MET A 104 3.64 -11.74 -5.46
C MET A 104 2.40 -12.60 -5.21
N ALA A 105 1.67 -12.99 -6.25
CA ALA A 105 0.51 -13.86 -6.13
C ALA A 105 0.90 -15.23 -5.55
N LYS A 106 2.05 -15.80 -5.95
CA LYS A 106 2.59 -17.04 -5.35
C LYS A 106 3.00 -16.88 -3.89
N ILE A 107 3.62 -15.74 -3.56
CA ILE A 107 4.18 -15.46 -2.23
C ILE A 107 3.09 -15.17 -1.21
N ASN A 108 2.14 -14.32 -1.59
CA ASN A 108 1.20 -13.75 -0.66
C ASN A 108 -0.20 -13.67 -1.26
N PRO A 109 -1.19 -14.21 -0.54
CA PRO A 109 -2.53 -14.24 -1.04
C PRO A 109 -3.33 -12.91 -1.04
N ARG A 110 -2.71 -11.74 -0.83
CA ARG A 110 -3.44 -10.47 -0.55
C ARG A 110 -2.70 -9.20 -1.03
N LEU A 111 -2.36 -9.11 -2.32
CA LEU A 111 -1.43 -8.12 -2.93
C LEU A 111 -1.99 -6.72 -3.29
N SER A 112 -1.32 -5.65 -2.83
CA SER A 112 -1.43 -4.24 -3.30
C SER A 112 -0.16 -3.84 -4.15
N THR A 113 0.09 -2.65 -4.74
CA THR A 113 -0.34 -2.00 -6.02
C THR A 113 0.68 -1.04 -6.71
N ILE A 114 0.72 -0.93 -8.07
CA ILE A 114 1.20 0.19 -8.96
C ILE A 114 0.38 0.31 -10.28
N SER A 115 0.25 1.53 -10.82
CA SER A 115 -0.32 1.93 -12.13
C SER A 115 -0.08 0.96 -13.30
N GLY A 116 -1.14 0.58 -14.03
CA GLY A 116 -1.13 -0.34 -15.17
C GLY A 116 -0.61 -1.76 -14.90
N ALA A 117 -0.36 -2.12 -13.65
CA ALA A 117 0.29 -3.37 -13.33
C ALA A 117 -0.65 -4.56 -13.38
N PHE A 118 -1.91 -4.40 -12.94
CA PHE A 118 -2.84 -5.52 -12.82
C PHE A 118 -3.54 -5.83 -14.14
N SER A 119 -2.82 -6.51 -15.03
CA SER A 119 -3.40 -7.12 -16.22
C SER A 119 -4.48 -8.15 -15.85
N PRO A 120 -5.41 -8.47 -16.77
CA PRO A 120 -6.41 -9.52 -16.58
C PRO A 120 -5.85 -10.85 -16.10
N GLU A 121 -4.70 -11.26 -16.62
CA GLU A 121 -4.02 -12.51 -16.24
C GLU A 121 -3.62 -12.47 -14.78
N ILE A 122 -3.07 -11.34 -14.33
CA ILE A 122 -2.65 -11.19 -12.94
C ILE A 122 -3.85 -11.17 -12.01
N LEU A 123 -4.92 -10.45 -12.37
CA LEU A 123 -6.15 -10.42 -11.59
C LEU A 123 -6.74 -11.83 -11.42
N LYS A 124 -6.75 -12.62 -12.50
CA LYS A 124 -7.17 -14.04 -12.45
C LYS A 124 -6.27 -14.88 -11.57
N GLU A 125 -4.95 -14.78 -11.70
CA GLU A 125 -4.01 -15.52 -10.86
C GLU A 125 -4.13 -15.12 -9.38
N MET A 126 -4.30 -13.83 -9.11
CA MET A 126 -4.60 -13.31 -7.78
C MET A 126 -5.90 -13.92 -7.22
N ALA A 127 -6.95 -14.06 -8.01
CA ALA A 127 -8.19 -14.68 -7.55
C ALA A 127 -8.09 -16.21 -7.37
N LYS A 128 -7.27 -16.90 -8.17
CA LYS A 128 -7.04 -18.35 -8.02
C LYS A 128 -6.37 -18.69 -6.70
N ILE A 129 -5.39 -17.90 -6.31
CA ILE A 129 -4.60 -18.18 -5.10
C ILE A 129 -5.39 -17.71 -3.87
N ASN A 130 -6.32 -16.75 -4.04
CA ASN A 130 -6.85 -15.94 -2.96
C ASN A 130 -8.36 -15.92 -3.00
N PRO A 131 -9.04 -16.48 -1.99
CA PRO A 131 -10.50 -16.39 -1.91
C PRO A 131 -11.01 -14.95 -1.83
N ARG A 132 -10.16 -13.99 -1.42
CA ARG A 132 -10.49 -12.56 -1.30
C ARG A 132 -9.26 -11.66 -1.49
N PRO A 133 -8.79 -11.41 -2.74
CA PRO A 133 -7.62 -10.58 -2.99
C PRO A 133 -7.89 -9.11 -2.60
N ILE A 134 -6.89 -8.37 -2.12
CA ILE A 134 -7.03 -6.93 -1.78
C ILE A 134 -6.25 -6.13 -2.79
N ILE A 135 -6.88 -5.27 -3.60
CA ILE A 135 -6.22 -4.49 -4.64
C ILE A 135 -6.57 -3.00 -4.48
N PHE A 136 -5.56 -2.15 -4.27
CA PHE A 136 -5.69 -0.70 -4.10
C PHE A 136 -5.11 0.13 -5.28
N ALA A 137 -5.92 0.46 -6.28
CA ALA A 137 -5.53 1.27 -7.42
C ALA A 137 -5.36 2.77 -7.10
N LEU A 138 -4.33 3.13 -6.33
CA LEU A 138 -4.16 4.46 -5.72
C LEU A 138 -3.57 5.54 -6.64
N SER A 139 -3.09 5.16 -7.82
CA SER A 139 -2.48 6.13 -8.74
C SER A 139 -3.53 7.07 -9.33
N ASN A 140 -3.18 8.37 -9.42
CA ASN A 140 -4.10 9.43 -9.83
C ASN A 140 -3.58 10.20 -11.06
N PRO A 141 -4.45 10.66 -11.99
CA PRO A 141 -5.91 10.43 -12.05
C PRO A 141 -6.26 9.02 -12.56
N THR A 142 -7.54 8.70 -12.78
CA THR A 142 -8.04 7.34 -13.17
C THR A 142 -7.29 6.69 -14.33
N ILE A 143 -6.86 7.44 -15.35
CA ILE A 143 -6.08 6.89 -16.47
C ILE A 143 -4.69 6.36 -16.06
N LYS A 144 -4.23 6.72 -14.87
CA LYS A 144 -3.01 6.21 -14.25
C LYS A 144 -3.30 5.13 -13.22
N ALA A 145 -4.54 4.67 -13.06
CA ALA A 145 -4.86 3.61 -12.11
C ALA A 145 -4.18 2.29 -12.51
N GLU A 146 -3.92 1.47 -11.50
CA GLU A 146 -3.28 0.15 -11.59
C GLU A 146 -4.06 -0.81 -12.49
N CYS A 147 -5.39 -0.74 -12.39
CA CYS A 147 -6.42 -1.39 -13.20
C CYS A 147 -7.73 -0.63 -12.96
N THR A 148 -8.73 -0.88 -13.80
CA THR A 148 -10.07 -0.36 -13.55
C THR A 148 -10.76 -1.18 -12.46
N ALA A 149 -11.77 -0.59 -11.80
CA ALA A 149 -12.62 -1.35 -10.89
C ALA A 149 -13.36 -2.48 -11.62
N GLU A 150 -13.80 -2.23 -12.86
CA GLU A 150 -14.47 -3.19 -13.73
C GLU A 150 -13.61 -4.42 -13.98
N ASP A 151 -12.37 -4.23 -14.45
CA ASP A 151 -11.39 -5.31 -14.64
C ASP A 151 -11.16 -6.08 -13.33
N ALA A 152 -10.94 -5.35 -12.23
CA ALA A 152 -10.67 -5.97 -10.93
C ALA A 152 -11.82 -6.87 -10.49
N TYR A 153 -13.07 -6.44 -10.62
CA TYR A 153 -14.23 -7.27 -10.25
C TYR A 153 -14.44 -8.43 -11.24
N HIS A 154 -14.41 -8.20 -12.55
CA HIS A 154 -14.66 -9.26 -13.54
C HIS A 154 -13.61 -10.37 -13.48
N TYR A 155 -12.32 -10.00 -13.48
CA TYR A 155 -11.25 -10.99 -13.52
C TYR A 155 -11.01 -11.69 -12.19
N THR A 156 -11.60 -11.19 -11.10
CA THR A 156 -11.61 -11.86 -9.80
C THR A 156 -12.95 -12.48 -9.45
N ASN A 157 -13.91 -12.49 -10.38
CA ASN A 157 -15.28 -12.95 -10.16
C ASN A 157 -15.93 -12.32 -8.91
N GLY A 158 -15.66 -11.03 -8.67
CA GLY A 158 -16.21 -10.24 -7.58
C GLY A 158 -15.62 -10.53 -6.19
N SER A 159 -14.60 -11.40 -6.10
CA SER A 159 -13.95 -11.74 -4.84
C SER A 159 -13.03 -10.64 -4.30
N VAL A 160 -12.59 -9.72 -5.15
CA VAL A 160 -11.65 -8.66 -4.77
C VAL A 160 -12.23 -7.67 -3.75
N LEU A 161 -11.41 -7.30 -2.78
CA LEU A 161 -11.53 -6.08 -2.00
C LEU A 161 -10.79 -4.97 -2.73
N PHE A 162 -11.53 -4.17 -3.49
CA PHE A 162 -10.98 -3.12 -4.33
C PHE A 162 -11.12 -1.73 -3.69
N ALA A 163 -10.07 -0.91 -3.76
CA ALA A 163 -10.15 0.52 -3.53
C ALA A 163 -9.29 1.27 -4.55
N SER A 164 -9.54 2.55 -4.79
CA SER A 164 -8.77 3.36 -5.74
C SER A 164 -8.45 4.76 -5.22
N GLY A 165 -7.47 5.43 -5.83
CA GLY A 165 -7.14 6.82 -5.50
C GLY A 165 -8.14 7.81 -6.12
N SER A 166 -8.57 7.50 -7.35
CA SER A 166 -9.57 8.26 -8.11
C SER A 166 -10.92 7.54 -8.12
N PRO A 167 -12.04 8.26 -8.25
CA PRO A 167 -13.37 7.65 -8.36
C PRO A 167 -13.48 6.73 -9.58
N PHE A 168 -14.17 5.60 -9.39
CA PHE A 168 -14.68 4.75 -10.46
C PHE A 168 -16.19 4.61 -10.32
N ASP A 169 -16.88 4.38 -11.43
CA ASP A 169 -18.30 4.09 -11.44
C ASP A 169 -18.61 2.75 -10.74
N ASN A 170 -19.88 2.55 -10.38
CA ASN A 170 -20.33 1.27 -9.85
C ASN A 170 -20.24 0.19 -10.92
N VAL A 171 -19.96 -1.04 -10.51
CA VAL A 171 -19.84 -2.19 -11.41
C VAL A 171 -20.98 -3.15 -11.11
N GLU A 172 -21.86 -3.39 -12.09
CA GLU A 172 -22.89 -4.42 -11.99
C GLU A 172 -22.36 -5.73 -12.58
N MET A 173 -22.35 -6.79 -11.78
CA MET A 173 -21.90 -8.10 -12.23
C MET A 173 -22.67 -9.21 -11.51
N ASN A 174 -23.18 -10.19 -12.26
CA ASN A 174 -23.94 -11.34 -11.75
C ASN A 174 -25.14 -10.92 -10.87
N GLY A 175 -25.86 -9.86 -11.26
CA GLY A 175 -27.00 -9.33 -10.52
C GLY A 175 -26.63 -8.61 -9.21
N LYS A 176 -25.34 -8.35 -8.97
CA LYS A 176 -24.84 -7.63 -7.79
C LYS A 176 -24.17 -6.33 -8.19
N LEU A 177 -24.50 -5.25 -7.47
CA LEU A 177 -23.87 -3.95 -7.60
C LEU A 177 -22.64 -3.85 -6.68
N TYR A 178 -21.48 -3.61 -7.26
CA TYR A 178 -20.22 -3.35 -6.56
C TYR A 178 -19.92 -1.85 -6.57
N LYS A 179 -19.62 -1.30 -5.40
CA LYS A 179 -19.33 0.13 -5.21
C LYS A 179 -17.86 0.29 -4.80
N PRO A 180 -16.93 0.56 -5.75
CA PRO A 180 -15.50 0.66 -5.43
C PRO A 180 -15.24 1.84 -4.48
N GLY A 181 -14.60 1.54 -3.34
CA GLY A 181 -14.23 2.56 -2.36
C GLY A 181 -13.04 3.40 -2.84
N GLN A 182 -12.88 4.59 -2.26
CA GLN A 182 -11.72 5.44 -2.53
C GLN A 182 -10.79 5.53 -1.31
N GLY A 183 -9.49 5.36 -1.53
CA GLY A 183 -8.43 5.67 -0.58
C GLY A 183 -8.01 7.13 -0.68
N ASN A 184 -8.91 8.07 -0.39
CA ASN A 184 -8.68 9.50 -0.56
C ASN A 184 -8.29 10.21 0.76
N ASN A 185 -7.38 11.17 0.70
CA ASN A 185 -7.00 12.02 1.83
C ASN A 185 -8.20 12.76 2.45
N SER A 186 -9.28 12.99 1.68
CA SER A 186 -10.53 13.60 2.14
C SER A 186 -11.20 12.86 3.30
N TYR A 187 -10.88 11.60 3.52
CA TYR A 187 -11.37 10.86 4.68
C TYR A 187 -10.64 11.20 5.99
N ILE A 188 -9.50 11.88 5.92
CA ILE A 188 -8.63 12.13 7.07
C ILE A 188 -8.50 13.63 7.35
N PHE A 189 -8.14 14.44 6.35
CA PHE A 189 -7.78 15.83 6.58
C PHE A 189 -8.91 16.68 7.20
N PRO A 190 -10.21 16.53 6.84
CA PRO A 190 -11.25 17.38 7.41
C PRO A 190 -11.43 17.13 8.91
N GLY A 191 -11.43 15.85 9.33
CA GLY A 191 -11.58 15.49 10.74
C GLY A 191 -10.38 15.92 11.59
N VAL A 192 -9.17 15.70 11.07
CA VAL A 192 -7.94 16.14 11.74
C VAL A 192 -7.89 17.67 11.85
N ALA A 193 -8.23 18.39 10.78
CA ALA A 193 -8.26 19.85 10.76
C ALA A 193 -9.31 20.42 11.72
N LEU A 194 -10.53 19.87 11.71
CA LEU A 194 -11.59 20.27 12.63
C LEU A 194 -11.17 20.10 14.09
N GLY A 195 -10.58 18.95 14.44
CA GLY A 195 -10.03 18.71 15.76
C GLY A 195 -8.93 19.72 16.13
N ALA A 196 -8.01 20.00 15.21
CA ALA A 196 -6.95 20.98 15.44
C ALA A 196 -7.49 22.39 15.69
N ILE A 197 -8.52 22.82 14.96
CA ILE A 197 -9.14 24.14 15.09
C ILE A 197 -9.92 24.24 16.41
N LEU A 198 -10.83 23.31 16.68
CA LEU A 198 -11.70 23.35 17.86
C LEU A 198 -10.91 23.35 19.17
N PHE A 199 -9.84 22.55 19.22
CA PHE A 199 -9.00 22.42 20.42
C PHE A 199 -7.76 23.32 20.40
N LYS A 200 -7.64 24.23 19.41
CA LYS A 200 -6.50 25.15 19.24
C LYS A 200 -5.15 24.43 19.36
N ALA A 201 -5.05 23.27 18.73
CA ALA A 201 -3.88 22.40 18.84
C ALA A 201 -2.64 23.12 18.30
N ARG A 202 -1.58 23.21 19.10
CA ARG A 202 -0.31 23.83 18.69
C ARG A 202 0.49 22.96 17.72
N LYS A 203 0.28 21.64 17.76
CA LYS A 203 0.93 20.63 16.92
C LYS A 203 -0.06 19.51 16.65
N ILE A 204 0.01 18.92 15.46
CA ILE A 204 -0.75 17.71 15.11
C ILE A 204 0.19 16.50 15.29
N PRO A 205 0.03 15.69 16.34
CA PRO A 205 0.87 14.52 16.54
C PRO A 205 0.54 13.44 15.50
N GLN A 206 1.52 12.58 15.17
CA GLN A 206 1.31 11.41 14.30
C GLN A 206 0.16 10.52 14.79
N GLU A 207 0.01 10.42 16.11
CA GLU A 207 -1.08 9.72 16.80
C GLU A 207 -2.48 10.15 16.31
N ALA A 208 -2.66 11.43 15.97
CA ALA A 208 -3.94 11.95 15.47
C ALA A 208 -4.33 11.29 14.13
N PHE A 209 -3.34 11.03 13.25
CA PHE A 209 -3.58 10.35 11.98
C PHE A 209 -3.90 8.87 12.18
N LEU A 210 -3.27 8.20 13.16
CA LEU A 210 -3.59 6.81 13.49
C LEU A 210 -5.01 6.67 14.06
N ILE A 211 -5.40 7.61 14.93
CA ILE A 211 -6.77 7.66 15.48
C ILE A 211 -7.77 7.90 14.35
N ALA A 212 -7.53 8.90 13.48
CA ALA A 212 -8.39 9.19 12.34
C ALA A 212 -8.55 7.96 11.41
N ALA A 213 -7.45 7.27 11.09
CA ALA A 213 -7.47 6.06 10.29
C ALA A 213 -8.30 4.94 10.94
N ARG A 214 -8.15 4.73 12.26
CA ARG A 214 -8.90 3.72 13.01
C ARG A 214 -10.39 4.04 13.10
N VAL A 215 -10.74 5.30 13.39
CA VAL A 215 -12.15 5.75 13.42
C VAL A 215 -12.78 5.50 12.06
N ARG A 216 -12.10 5.88 10.96
CA ARG A 216 -12.61 5.64 9.61
C ARG A 216 -12.80 4.16 9.30
N SER A 217 -11.86 3.29 9.71
CA SER A 217 -11.98 1.84 9.46
C SER A 217 -13.15 1.20 10.20
N VAL A 218 -13.50 1.69 11.39
CA VAL A 218 -14.62 1.15 12.19
C VAL A 218 -15.96 1.60 11.62
N THR A 219 -16.09 2.86 11.18
CA THR A 219 -17.35 3.37 10.61
C THR A 219 -17.74 2.64 9.31
N TYR A 220 -16.76 2.15 8.53
CA TYR A 220 -17.03 1.40 7.29
C TYR A 220 -17.59 -0.02 7.53
N ILE A 221 -17.50 -0.55 8.75
CA ILE A 221 -18.03 -1.89 9.10
C ILE A 221 -19.52 -1.81 9.47
N GLN A 222 -20.05 -0.61 9.69
CA GLN A 222 -21.42 -0.38 10.17
C GLN A 222 -22.40 0.08 9.07
N GLU A 223 -21.94 0.22 7.83
CA GLU A 223 -22.75 0.52 6.63
C GLU A 223 -22.66 -0.63 5.62
#